data_AF-A0A540KMQ1-F1
#
_entry.id   AF-A0A540KMQ1-F1
#
_cell.length_a   1.000
_cell.length_b   1.000
_cell.length_c   1.000
_cell.angle_alpha   90.00
_cell.angle_beta   90.00
_cell.angle_gamma   90.00
#
_symmetry.space_group_name_H-M   'P 1'
#
loop_
_entity.id
_entity.type
_entity.pdbx_description
1 polymer ?
#
loop_
_entity_poly.entity_id
_entity_poly.type
_entity_poly.pdbx_seq_one_letter_code
_entity_poly.pdbx_strand_id
1 'polypeptide(L)'
;MRYGVWGRRRVSVGSVLIVCALCAGMGLLILNLRQVDPPTSPDFYMQIENLGSDSDSENGGGVERETEPQGKSKRKSSSCATVEEMGKEFGGGGFWEESLRVRKFIQHHFDLNGASRVRNLPPAQFCRHGFVMGKASEAGFGNEMYKILSGAALSIMLNRGKFPFGDYISYSKFSFTMREIKHLWRLNKCVKKYGRQLVMRTDDFEKPAQTNVLCSNWMKWKQPIIWFQGTNDAVAAQFFLKNIHPKMRNAASALFGKPEVLHSRPNVFGELMRVLITPSEGVQEAVNWVLGGAEPDISLHMRMLMNKSVRAAQAAVNCIKKAVHNLGKSPKPRVVLVSDNPSLVKSITPNINKFAEVIHFDYELFKGNISNGRKGLRNLEFRVKDWGPAPRWVAFVDFFLASRAKHAVVSGAHRRVGTTYAQLIAALAAANSLGDEATGSSFAFLSSFQGDLLRGGLRFQIGWGHVWNRFAGPLGCHGQPNQCAFTPLLPPAWWDGLWQSPLPRDIKRLAEYGIELSGFGTINENHLQSFCSSKKAVVKTIPFLL
;
A
#
# COMPACT_ATOMS: atom_id res chain seq x y z
N MET A 1 -2.23 -6.18 76.31
CA MET A 1 -2.19 -7.47 75.60
C MET A 1 -1.13 -7.42 74.52
N ARG A 2 -0.55 -8.59 74.25
CA ARG A 2 0.73 -8.88 73.59
C ARG A 2 0.61 -8.99 72.05
N TYR A 3 1.72 -8.62 71.39
CA TYR A 3 2.34 -9.15 70.16
C TYR A 3 1.64 -9.10 68.79
N GLY A 4 2.43 -8.67 67.79
CA GLY A 4 2.21 -8.99 66.37
C GLY A 4 3.06 -8.19 65.36
N VAL A 5 4.38 -8.09 65.54
CA VAL A 5 5.29 -7.47 64.55
C VAL A 5 5.50 -8.45 63.38
N TRP A 6 5.06 -8.09 62.17
CA TRP A 6 5.29 -8.88 60.96
C TRP A 6 6.65 -8.50 60.35
N GLY A 7 7.64 -9.39 60.49
CA GLY A 7 8.98 -9.19 59.95
C GLY A 7 9.01 -9.25 58.42
N ARG A 8 9.48 -8.17 57.78
CA ARG A 8 9.88 -8.16 56.36
C ARG A 8 11.13 -9.04 56.19
N ARG A 9 10.98 -10.23 55.61
CA ARG A 9 12.11 -11.01 55.09
C ARG A 9 12.75 -10.23 53.93
N ARG A 10 13.97 -9.75 54.12
CA ARG A 10 14.81 -9.22 53.03
C ARG A 10 15.21 -10.40 52.14
N VAL A 11 14.69 -10.44 50.93
CA VAL A 11 15.19 -11.35 49.88
C VAL A 11 16.58 -10.86 49.50
N SER A 12 17.59 -11.72 49.64
CA SER A 12 18.97 -11.41 49.27
C SER A 12 19.04 -11.11 47.77
N VAL A 13 19.70 -10.00 47.40
CA VAL A 13 19.94 -9.60 46.01
C VAL A 13 20.67 -10.72 45.24
N GLY A 14 21.51 -11.51 45.93
CA GLY A 14 22.16 -12.68 45.35
C GLY A 14 21.16 -13.76 44.90
N SER A 15 20.08 -13.98 45.65
CA SER A 15 19.05 -14.96 45.31
C SER A 15 18.25 -14.55 44.06
N VAL A 16 18.00 -13.25 43.89
CA VAL A 16 17.32 -12.71 42.70
C VAL A 16 18.20 -12.83 41.46
N LEU A 17 19.50 -12.53 41.59
CA LEU A 17 20.45 -12.64 40.48
C LEU A 17 20.67 -14.09 40.04
N ILE A 18 20.67 -15.05 40.98
CA ILE A 18 20.75 -16.48 40.66
C ILE A 18 19.50 -16.95 39.90
N VAL A 19 18.30 -16.52 40.31
CA VAL A 19 17.05 -16.83 39.59
C VAL A 19 17.04 -16.22 38.19
N CYS A 20 17.50 -14.97 38.03
CA CYS A 20 17.61 -14.34 36.71
C CYS A 20 18.64 -15.06 35.80
N ALA A 21 19.77 -15.50 36.36
CA ALA A 21 20.77 -16.27 35.62
C ALA A 21 20.25 -17.66 35.21
N LEU A 22 19.49 -18.34 36.09
CA LEU A 22 18.85 -19.62 35.78
C LEU A 22 17.75 -19.47 34.72
N CYS A 23 16.94 -18.40 34.77
CA CYS A 23 15.94 -18.10 33.74
C CYS A 23 16.57 -17.75 32.39
N ALA A 24 17.68 -17.00 32.38
CA ALA A 24 18.41 -16.69 31.16
C ALA A 24 19.11 -17.95 30.59
N GLY A 25 19.67 -18.79 31.45
CA GLY A 25 20.28 -20.07 31.09
C GLY A 25 19.26 -21.04 30.49
N MET A 26 18.09 -21.22 31.12
CA MET A 26 17.00 -22.03 30.56
C MET A 26 16.42 -21.43 29.27
N GLY A 27 16.31 -20.11 29.17
CA GLY A 27 15.87 -19.44 27.94
C GLY A 27 16.81 -19.68 26.76
N LEU A 28 18.12 -19.66 27.01
CA LEU A 28 19.15 -19.99 26.02
C LEU A 28 19.20 -21.49 25.69
N LEU A 29 18.90 -22.36 26.66
CA LEU A 29 18.80 -23.82 26.43
C LEU A 29 17.58 -24.17 25.55
N ILE A 30 16.42 -23.55 25.80
CA ILE A 30 15.19 -23.75 24.99
C ILE A 30 15.36 -23.20 23.56
N LEU A 31 16.16 -22.14 23.38
CA LEU A 31 16.49 -21.60 22.06
C LEU A 31 17.48 -22.46 21.26
N ASN A 32 18.36 -23.23 21.95
CA ASN A 32 19.33 -24.12 21.30
C ASN A 32 18.85 -25.58 21.18
N LEU A 33 17.85 -26.01 21.97
CA LEU A 33 17.27 -27.37 21.93
C LEU A 33 16.02 -27.49 21.06
N ARG A 34 15.54 -26.41 20.42
CA ARG A 34 14.58 -26.53 19.31
C ARG A 34 15.29 -27.04 18.05
N GLN A 35 15.59 -28.33 18.05
CA GLN A 35 15.64 -29.09 16.81
C GLN A 35 14.30 -28.93 16.10
N VAL A 36 14.41 -28.75 14.78
CA VAL A 36 13.29 -28.72 13.85
C VAL A 36 12.65 -30.11 13.88
N ASP A 37 11.44 -30.22 14.44
CA ASP A 37 10.63 -31.42 14.24
C ASP A 37 10.32 -31.54 12.74
N PRO A 38 10.65 -32.67 12.07
CA PRO A 38 10.16 -32.93 10.73
C PRO A 38 8.63 -33.10 10.80
N PRO A 39 7.87 -32.62 9.79
CA PRO A 39 6.44 -32.89 9.76
C PRO A 39 6.22 -34.39 9.54
N THR A 40 5.66 -35.06 10.55
CA THR A 40 5.12 -36.41 10.44
C THR A 40 3.95 -36.39 9.44
N SER A 41 4.17 -36.97 8.26
CA SER A 41 3.12 -37.33 7.30
C SER A 41 2.39 -38.57 7.84
N PRO A 42 1.05 -38.61 7.86
CA PRO A 42 0.32 -39.83 7.58
C PRO A 42 0.12 -39.92 6.07
N ASP A 43 0.84 -40.86 5.44
CA ASP A 43 0.63 -41.25 4.06
C ASP A 43 -0.79 -41.80 3.91
N PHE A 44 -1.63 -41.09 3.16
CA PHE A 44 -2.83 -41.64 2.56
C PHE A 44 -2.67 -41.61 1.04
N TYR A 45 -2.22 -42.73 0.50
CA TYR A 45 -2.40 -43.06 -0.91
C TYR A 45 -3.89 -43.31 -1.15
N MET A 46 -4.56 -42.47 -1.94
CA MET A 46 -5.74 -42.92 -2.68
C MET A 46 -5.26 -43.46 -4.03
N GLN A 47 -5.22 -44.79 -4.15
CA GLN A 47 -5.21 -45.49 -5.42
C GLN A 47 -6.49 -45.13 -6.18
N ILE A 48 -6.32 -44.58 -7.38
CA ILE A 48 -7.35 -44.56 -8.41
C ILE A 48 -7.27 -45.92 -9.09
N GLU A 49 -8.20 -46.82 -8.75
CA GLU A 49 -8.47 -48.01 -9.56
C GLU A 49 -9.72 -47.77 -10.42
N ASN A 50 -9.51 -47.99 -11.71
CA ASN A 50 -10.55 -48.14 -12.73
C ASN A 50 -11.54 -49.25 -12.36
N LEU A 51 -12.82 -48.95 -12.48
CA LEU A 51 -13.84 -49.94 -12.84
C LEU A 51 -14.76 -49.27 -13.86
N GLY A 52 -14.70 -49.80 -15.09
CA GLY A 52 -15.61 -49.45 -16.17
C GLY A 52 -16.88 -50.30 -16.16
N SER A 53 -17.72 -50.02 -17.17
CA SER A 53 -18.91 -50.75 -17.67
C SER A 53 -20.10 -50.86 -16.70
N ASP A 54 -21.37 -50.70 -17.08
CA ASP A 54 -22.04 -50.45 -18.36
C ASP A 54 -23.52 -50.12 -18.07
N SER A 55 -24.24 -49.62 -19.10
CA SER A 55 -25.71 -49.69 -19.34
C SER A 55 -26.64 -48.85 -18.44
N ASP A 56 -27.72 -48.20 -18.91
CA ASP A 56 -28.32 -48.03 -20.23
C ASP A 56 -29.38 -46.90 -20.19
N SER A 57 -29.61 -46.25 -21.35
CA SER A 57 -30.88 -45.64 -21.84
C SER A 57 -31.51 -44.44 -21.08
N GLU A 58 -32.13 -43.41 -21.67
CA GLU A 58 -32.54 -43.06 -23.05
C GLU A 58 -33.00 -41.58 -23.10
N ASN A 59 -32.84 -40.94 -24.28
CA ASN A 59 -33.59 -39.81 -24.89
C ASN A 59 -33.79 -38.47 -24.12
N GLY A 60 -33.62 -37.28 -24.70
CA GLY A 60 -33.37 -36.81 -26.07
C GLY A 60 -33.65 -35.30 -26.15
N GLY A 61 -33.10 -34.60 -27.16
CA GLY A 61 -33.51 -33.23 -27.53
C GLY A 61 -32.38 -32.20 -27.56
N GLY A 62 -31.79 -31.98 -28.73
CA GLY A 62 -30.69 -31.02 -28.95
C GLY A 62 -31.14 -29.57 -29.12
N VAL A 63 -30.19 -28.65 -28.89
CA VAL A 63 -30.16 -27.31 -29.48
C VAL A 63 -28.70 -26.94 -29.74
N GLU A 64 -28.40 -26.65 -31.01
CA GLU A 64 -27.12 -26.16 -31.51
C GLU A 64 -26.79 -24.77 -30.95
N ARG A 65 -25.50 -24.52 -30.62
CA ARG A 65 -24.94 -23.16 -30.65
C ARG A 65 -23.42 -23.18 -30.80
N GLU A 66 -23.01 -22.83 -32.02
CA GLU A 66 -21.89 -21.98 -32.42
C GLU A 66 -20.54 -22.15 -31.70
N THR A 67 -19.59 -22.65 -32.48
CA THR A 67 -18.15 -22.77 -32.25
C THR A 67 -17.47 -21.41 -32.00
N GLU A 68 -16.88 -21.24 -30.81
CA GLU A 68 -15.83 -20.25 -30.55
C GLU A 68 -14.44 -20.79 -30.98
N PRO A 69 -13.51 -19.92 -31.44
CA PRO A 69 -12.24 -20.37 -32.01
C PRO A 69 -11.28 -20.89 -30.96
N GLN A 70 -10.82 -22.13 -31.15
CA GLN A 70 -9.71 -22.72 -30.43
C GLN A 70 -8.40 -21.94 -30.69
N GLY A 71 -7.83 -21.39 -29.63
CA GLY A 71 -6.52 -20.75 -29.64
C GLY A 71 -5.77 -20.88 -28.31
N LYS A 72 -5.98 -21.96 -27.55
CA LYS A 72 -5.17 -22.26 -26.36
C LYS A 72 -3.99 -23.16 -26.74
N SER A 73 -2.87 -22.51 -27.06
CA SER A 73 -1.54 -23.09 -26.93
C SER A 73 -1.43 -23.79 -25.56
N LYS A 74 -1.26 -25.12 -25.58
CA LYS A 74 -0.92 -25.94 -24.42
C LYS A 74 0.44 -25.50 -23.86
N ARG A 75 0.44 -24.49 -23.00
CA ARG A 75 1.58 -24.25 -22.08
C ARG A 75 1.52 -25.31 -20.99
N LYS A 76 2.62 -26.05 -20.80
CA LYS A 76 2.85 -26.91 -19.62
C LYS A 76 2.44 -26.11 -18.38
N SER A 77 1.41 -26.55 -17.66
CA SER A 77 0.96 -25.88 -16.44
C SER A 77 2.00 -26.07 -15.34
N SER A 78 2.92 -25.11 -15.18
CA SER A 78 3.75 -25.07 -13.97
C SER A 78 2.84 -24.85 -12.76
N SER A 79 3.06 -25.60 -11.69
CA SER A 79 2.28 -25.50 -10.45
C SER A 79 2.59 -24.23 -9.64
N CYS A 80 3.65 -23.52 -9.99
CA CYS A 80 4.07 -22.25 -9.41
C CYS A 80 4.57 -21.29 -10.51
N ALA A 81 4.72 -20.02 -10.15
CA ALA A 81 5.31 -18.97 -10.96
C ALA A 81 6.45 -18.25 -10.22
N THR A 82 7.45 -17.81 -10.99
CA THR A 82 8.51 -16.90 -10.55
C THR A 82 8.00 -15.47 -10.40
N VAL A 83 8.75 -14.61 -9.71
CA VAL A 83 8.34 -13.21 -9.53
C VAL A 83 8.26 -12.44 -10.85
N GLU A 84 9.12 -12.76 -11.83
CA GLU A 84 9.03 -12.18 -13.18
C GLU A 84 7.82 -12.66 -13.96
N GLU A 85 7.42 -13.93 -13.83
CA GLU A 85 6.20 -14.46 -14.45
C GLU A 85 4.94 -13.84 -13.83
N MET A 86 4.91 -13.74 -12.49
CA MET A 86 3.83 -13.07 -11.76
C MET A 86 3.73 -11.59 -12.12
N GLY A 87 4.88 -10.93 -12.28
CA GLY A 87 4.94 -9.51 -12.61
C GLY A 87 4.59 -9.18 -14.06
N LYS A 88 4.67 -10.16 -14.97
CA LYS A 88 4.61 -9.95 -16.43
C LYS A 88 3.37 -9.18 -16.90
N GLU A 89 2.22 -9.40 -16.28
CA GLU A 89 0.96 -8.74 -16.61
C GLU A 89 0.94 -7.23 -16.31
N PHE A 90 1.86 -6.75 -15.47
CA PHE A 90 2.00 -5.32 -15.13
C PHE A 90 3.01 -4.61 -16.04
N GLY A 91 3.61 -5.31 -17.00
CA GLY A 91 4.42 -4.71 -18.06
C GLY A 91 3.54 -4.14 -19.18
N GLY A 92 4.08 -3.18 -19.94
CA GLY A 92 3.47 -2.75 -21.21
C GLY A 92 2.45 -1.61 -21.16
N GLY A 93 2.28 -0.92 -20.02
CA GLY A 93 1.57 0.36 -19.99
C GLY A 93 0.04 0.30 -20.18
N GLY A 94 -0.61 -0.85 -19.95
CA GLY A 94 -2.06 -0.97 -20.14
C GLY A 94 -2.94 -0.04 -19.26
N PHE A 95 -2.36 0.67 -18.30
CA PHE A 95 -3.07 1.51 -17.32
C PHE A 95 -3.19 3.00 -17.69
N TRP A 96 -2.63 3.43 -18.83
CA TRP A 96 -2.52 4.86 -19.16
C TRP A 96 -3.85 5.54 -19.44
N GLU A 97 -4.64 4.96 -20.34
CA GLU A 97 -5.94 5.50 -20.73
C GLU A 97 -6.86 5.59 -19.51
N GLU A 98 -6.88 4.54 -18.69
CA GLU A 98 -7.65 4.50 -17.45
C GLU A 98 -7.15 5.52 -16.43
N SER A 99 -5.84 5.74 -16.33
CA SER A 99 -5.28 6.81 -15.47
C SER A 99 -5.70 8.20 -15.93
N LEU A 100 -5.69 8.49 -17.24
CA LEU A 100 -6.14 9.76 -17.80
C LEU A 100 -7.66 9.96 -17.59
N ARG A 101 -8.45 8.90 -17.75
CA ARG A 101 -9.88 8.90 -17.45
C ARG A 101 -10.12 9.24 -15.97
N VAL A 102 -9.41 8.56 -15.07
CA VAL A 102 -9.50 8.80 -13.63
C VAL A 102 -9.01 10.19 -13.25
N ARG A 103 -7.96 10.73 -13.89
CA ARG A 103 -7.49 12.10 -13.68
C ARG A 103 -8.60 13.12 -13.92
N LYS A 104 -9.29 13.03 -15.06
CA LYS A 104 -10.43 13.91 -15.37
C LYS A 104 -11.54 13.79 -14.32
N PHE A 105 -11.80 12.55 -13.87
CA PHE A 105 -12.79 12.28 -12.83
C PHE A 105 -12.41 12.90 -11.47
N ILE A 106 -11.13 12.81 -11.08
CA ILE A 106 -10.56 13.42 -9.88
C ILE A 106 -10.68 14.95 -9.94
N GLN A 107 -10.26 15.55 -11.05
CA GLN A 107 -10.33 17.01 -11.26
C GLN A 107 -11.76 17.52 -11.13
N HIS A 108 -12.68 16.91 -11.89
CA HIS A 108 -14.11 17.26 -11.84
C HIS A 108 -14.69 17.15 -10.43
N HIS A 109 -14.34 16.09 -9.68
CA HIS A 109 -14.80 15.95 -8.30
C HIS A 109 -14.33 17.10 -7.41
N PHE A 110 -13.06 17.50 -7.50
CA PHE A 110 -12.52 18.58 -6.67
C PHE A 110 -12.94 19.98 -7.13
N ASP A 111 -13.32 20.16 -8.40
CA ASP A 111 -13.95 21.41 -8.86
C ASP A 111 -15.36 21.59 -8.27
N LEU A 112 -16.10 20.48 -8.11
CA LEU A 112 -17.44 20.50 -7.54
C LEU A 112 -17.48 20.47 -6.00
N ASN A 113 -16.59 19.69 -5.38
CA ASN A 113 -16.62 19.39 -3.94
C ASN A 113 -15.40 19.92 -3.18
N GLY A 114 -14.48 20.61 -3.87
CA GLY A 114 -13.32 21.22 -3.25
C GLY A 114 -13.68 22.42 -2.39
N ALA A 115 -12.81 22.71 -1.41
CA ALA A 115 -13.07 23.71 -0.40
C ALA A 115 -13.39 25.10 -0.96
N SER A 116 -12.73 25.51 -2.05
CA SER A 116 -12.99 26.80 -2.71
C SER A 116 -14.45 27.01 -3.09
N ARG A 117 -15.12 25.98 -3.61
CA ARG A 117 -16.54 26.05 -4.00
C ARG A 117 -17.45 25.84 -2.80
N VAL A 118 -17.15 24.83 -1.99
CA VAL A 118 -18.02 24.42 -0.87
C VAL A 118 -18.14 25.52 0.19
N ARG A 119 -17.09 26.33 0.42
CA ARG A 119 -17.14 27.53 1.29
C ARG A 119 -18.25 28.51 0.93
N ASN A 120 -18.54 28.62 -0.36
CA ASN A 120 -19.46 29.62 -0.90
C ASN A 120 -20.87 29.06 -1.15
N LEU A 121 -21.14 27.82 -0.72
CA LEU A 121 -22.47 27.24 -0.87
C LEU A 121 -23.50 27.99 -0.01
N PRO A 122 -24.75 28.13 -0.49
CA PRO A 122 -25.84 28.63 0.34
C PRO A 122 -25.98 27.79 1.62
N PRO A 123 -26.38 28.37 2.76
CA PRO A 123 -26.39 27.68 4.05
C PRO A 123 -27.13 26.34 4.04
N ALA A 124 -28.29 26.27 3.36
CA ALA A 124 -29.06 25.03 3.26
C ALA A 124 -28.30 23.93 2.51
N GLN A 125 -27.54 24.28 1.46
CA GLN A 125 -26.75 23.34 0.68
C GLN A 125 -25.48 22.93 1.45
N PHE A 126 -24.79 23.89 2.07
CA PHE A 126 -23.62 23.62 2.90
C PHE A 126 -23.94 22.64 4.03
N CYS A 127 -25.03 22.86 4.78
CA CYS A 127 -25.41 22.00 5.89
C CYS A 127 -25.84 20.58 5.47
N ARG A 128 -26.25 20.38 4.20
CA ARG A 128 -26.52 19.05 3.64
C ARG A 128 -25.27 18.37 3.09
N HIS A 129 -24.22 19.12 2.83
CA HIS A 129 -22.99 18.61 2.24
C HIS A 129 -22.29 17.63 3.19
N GLY A 130 -21.74 16.55 2.60
CA GLY A 130 -21.04 15.51 3.31
C GLY A 130 -19.52 15.63 3.14
N PHE A 131 -18.79 15.09 4.10
CA PHE A 131 -17.34 15.17 4.16
C PHE A 131 -16.73 13.80 4.49
N VAL A 132 -15.50 13.59 4.03
CA VAL A 132 -14.66 12.44 4.33
C VAL A 132 -13.37 12.92 4.97
N MET A 133 -13.02 12.30 6.10
CA MET A 133 -11.81 12.59 6.83
C MET A 133 -10.69 11.67 6.37
N GLY A 134 -9.60 12.24 5.87
CA GLY A 134 -8.30 11.57 5.82
C GLY A 134 -7.48 12.16 6.96
N LYS A 135 -7.13 11.39 7.98
CA LYS A 135 -6.27 11.90 9.05
C LYS A 135 -4.91 11.25 8.96
N ALA A 136 -3.87 12.07 8.89
CA ALA A 136 -2.51 11.61 9.13
C ALA A 136 -2.12 11.81 10.60
N SER A 137 -1.30 10.90 11.12
CA SER A 137 -0.60 10.99 12.41
C SER A 137 0.91 11.13 12.20
N GLU A 138 1.66 11.31 13.28
CA GLU A 138 3.13 11.21 13.27
C GLU A 138 3.59 9.74 13.15
N ALA A 139 3.33 9.12 12.00
CA ALA A 139 3.93 7.84 11.63
C ALA A 139 4.60 7.91 10.25
N GLY A 140 5.03 6.76 9.71
CA GLY A 140 5.85 6.68 8.51
C GLY A 140 5.18 7.32 7.31
N PHE A 141 5.94 8.12 6.56
CA PHE A 141 5.42 8.95 5.47
C PHE A 141 4.49 8.20 4.52
N GLY A 142 4.91 7.02 4.04
CA GLY A 142 4.12 6.24 3.09
C GLY A 142 2.74 5.82 3.63
N ASN A 143 2.70 5.28 4.85
CA ASN A 143 1.44 4.83 5.45
C ASN A 143 0.50 5.99 5.76
N GLU A 144 1.05 7.12 6.21
CA GLU A 144 0.25 8.31 6.45
C GLU A 144 -0.34 8.84 5.15
N MET A 145 0.45 8.90 4.07
CA MET A 145 -0.03 9.32 2.76
C MET A 145 -1.17 8.43 2.25
N TYR A 146 -1.11 7.11 2.45
CA TYR A 146 -2.20 6.23 2.07
C TYR A 146 -3.52 6.53 2.81
N LYS A 147 -3.49 6.99 4.07
CA LYS A 147 -4.71 7.43 4.77
C LYS A 147 -5.32 8.65 4.11
N ILE A 148 -4.47 9.59 3.70
CA ILE A 148 -4.86 10.80 2.97
C ILE A 148 -5.52 10.43 1.64
N LEU A 149 -4.85 9.58 0.86
CA LEU A 149 -5.28 9.24 -0.48
C LEU A 149 -6.51 8.34 -0.48
N SER A 150 -6.60 7.37 0.43
CA SER A 150 -7.80 6.53 0.60
C SER A 150 -9.02 7.35 1.00
N GLY A 151 -8.84 8.35 1.89
CA GLY A 151 -9.90 9.30 2.23
C GLY A 151 -10.35 10.15 1.04
N ALA A 152 -9.43 10.58 0.16
CA ALA A 152 -9.78 11.27 -1.08
C ALA A 152 -10.52 10.36 -2.07
N ALA A 153 -10.02 9.14 -2.28
CA ALA A 153 -10.69 8.19 -3.16
C ALA A 153 -12.12 7.91 -2.69
N LEU A 154 -12.32 7.73 -1.38
CA LEU A 154 -13.64 7.58 -0.81
C LEU A 154 -14.51 8.84 -0.97
N SER A 155 -13.92 10.04 -0.88
CA SER A 155 -14.64 11.29 -1.11
C SER A 155 -15.19 11.36 -2.53
N ILE A 156 -14.40 10.91 -3.52
CA ILE A 156 -14.83 10.78 -4.92
C ILE A 156 -15.96 9.76 -5.05
N MET A 157 -15.77 8.55 -4.53
CA MET A 157 -16.77 7.46 -4.61
C MET A 157 -18.12 7.85 -4.00
N LEU A 158 -18.11 8.65 -2.94
CA LEU A 158 -19.31 9.10 -2.23
C LEU A 158 -19.80 10.48 -2.64
N ASN A 159 -19.09 11.17 -3.54
CA ASN A 159 -19.31 12.56 -3.91
C ASN A 159 -19.39 13.52 -2.69
N ARG A 160 -18.35 13.51 -1.84
CA ARG A 160 -18.19 14.28 -0.59
C ARG A 160 -16.87 15.07 -0.57
N GLY A 161 -16.73 16.14 0.23
CA GLY A 161 -15.47 16.91 0.40
C GLY A 161 -14.42 16.30 1.38
N LYS A 162 -13.20 16.85 1.52
CA LYS A 162 -12.04 16.25 2.26
C LYS A 162 -11.37 17.14 3.38
N PHE A 163 -10.78 16.53 4.44
CA PHE A 163 -10.17 17.18 5.67
C PHE A 163 -8.88 16.51 6.25
N PRO A 164 -8.19 17.03 7.31
CA PRO A 164 -7.05 18.00 7.40
C PRO A 164 -5.64 17.38 7.61
N PHE A 165 -4.57 18.15 7.34
CA PHE A 165 -3.16 17.71 7.45
C PHE A 165 -2.15 18.83 7.88
N GLY A 166 -0.92 18.48 8.28
CA GLY A 166 0.12 19.35 8.91
C GLY A 166 1.29 19.86 8.03
N ASP A 167 2.44 20.18 8.62
CA ASP A 167 3.28 21.35 8.22
C ASP A 167 4.38 21.19 7.14
N TYR A 168 4.72 19.98 6.66
CA TYR A 168 5.91 19.79 5.77
C TYR A 168 5.59 19.59 4.29
N ILE A 169 4.38 19.11 3.99
CA ILE A 169 3.81 19.10 2.64
C ILE A 169 2.70 20.13 2.66
N SER A 170 2.79 21.11 1.77
CA SER A 170 1.65 22.00 1.54
C SER A 170 0.58 21.19 0.83
N TYR A 171 -0.54 20.99 1.51
CA TYR A 171 -1.69 20.31 0.94
C TYR A 171 -2.50 21.25 0.07
N SER A 172 -3.28 20.67 -0.83
CA SER A 172 -4.08 21.43 -1.78
C SER A 172 -5.16 22.32 -1.14
N LYS A 173 -5.46 23.43 -1.81
CA LYS A 173 -6.60 24.34 -1.53
C LYS A 173 -7.98 23.68 -1.66
N PHE A 174 -8.03 22.42 -2.12
CA PHE A 174 -9.26 21.64 -2.26
C PHE A 174 -9.69 20.99 -0.94
N SER A 175 -8.82 20.96 0.06
CA SER A 175 -9.11 20.43 1.39
C SER A 175 -9.46 21.53 2.38
N PHE A 176 -10.07 21.11 3.48
CA PHE A 176 -10.46 21.97 4.57
C PHE A 176 -9.86 21.50 5.89
N THR A 177 -9.90 22.34 6.93
CA THR A 177 -9.55 21.92 8.30
C THR A 177 -10.76 21.59 9.17
N MET A 178 -10.58 20.74 10.19
CA MET A 178 -11.69 20.41 11.11
C MET A 178 -12.14 21.65 11.90
N ARG A 179 -11.20 22.55 12.20
CA ARG A 179 -11.48 23.88 12.79
C ARG A 179 -12.37 24.69 11.85
N GLU A 180 -12.07 24.66 10.56
CA GLU A 180 -12.84 25.35 9.53
C GLU A 180 -14.25 24.77 9.34
N ILE A 181 -14.45 23.43 9.34
CA ILE A 181 -15.84 22.88 9.33
C ILE A 181 -16.60 23.44 10.51
N LYS A 182 -16.07 23.30 11.72
CA LYS A 182 -16.78 23.69 12.94
C LYS A 182 -17.21 25.15 12.85
N HIS A 183 -16.31 26.02 12.38
CA HIS A 183 -16.59 27.43 12.17
C HIS A 183 -17.71 27.63 11.13
N LEU A 184 -17.60 27.06 9.93
CA LEU A 184 -18.60 27.20 8.87
C LEU A 184 -19.95 26.57 9.25
N TRP A 185 -19.94 25.51 10.04
CA TRP A 185 -21.15 24.84 10.55
C TRP A 185 -21.91 25.74 11.52
N ARG A 186 -21.20 26.50 12.38
CA ARG A 186 -21.77 27.53 13.24
C ARG A 186 -22.29 28.71 12.41
N LEU A 187 -21.48 29.22 11.49
CA LEU A 187 -21.80 30.37 10.65
C LEU A 187 -23.10 30.14 9.85
N ASN A 188 -23.24 28.96 9.24
CA ASN A 188 -24.41 28.59 8.46
C ASN A 188 -25.63 28.15 9.31
N LYS A 189 -25.53 28.23 10.64
CA LYS A 189 -26.58 27.85 11.59
C LYS A 189 -27.10 26.42 11.37
N CYS A 190 -26.22 25.47 11.01
CA CYS A 190 -26.62 24.11 10.62
C CYS A 190 -27.43 23.38 11.69
N VAL A 191 -27.06 23.53 12.97
CA VAL A 191 -27.82 22.95 14.07
C VAL A 191 -29.13 23.72 14.31
N LYS A 192 -29.04 25.03 14.55
CA LYS A 192 -30.20 25.84 14.97
C LYS A 192 -31.28 25.98 13.89
N LYS A 193 -30.90 26.11 12.62
CA LYS A 193 -31.84 26.36 11.50
C LYS A 193 -32.22 25.08 10.75
N TYR A 194 -31.30 24.14 10.60
CA TYR A 194 -31.50 22.95 9.75
C TYR A 194 -31.52 21.64 10.53
N GLY A 195 -31.46 21.67 11.87
CA GLY A 195 -31.49 20.49 12.73
C GLY A 195 -30.32 19.53 12.52
N ARG A 196 -29.24 19.98 11.88
CA ARG A 196 -28.15 19.13 11.40
C ARG A 196 -26.96 19.15 12.36
N GLN A 197 -26.87 18.10 13.17
CA GLN A 197 -25.75 17.90 14.10
C GLN A 197 -24.45 17.60 13.36
N LEU A 198 -23.35 18.20 13.83
CA LEU A 198 -22.00 17.87 13.34
C LEU A 198 -21.48 16.64 14.06
N VAL A 199 -21.62 15.48 13.42
CA VAL A 199 -21.22 14.18 13.96
C VAL A 199 -20.37 13.45 12.93
N MET A 200 -19.28 12.83 13.39
CA MET A 200 -18.46 11.97 12.57
C MET A 200 -18.77 10.51 12.82
N ARG A 201 -18.98 9.73 11.76
CA ARG A 201 -18.96 8.27 11.81
C ARG A 201 -17.55 7.77 11.61
N THR A 202 -17.10 6.86 12.46
CA THR A 202 -15.81 6.17 12.32
C THR A 202 -16.04 4.71 11.95
N ASP A 203 -15.24 4.19 11.04
CA ASP A 203 -15.23 2.78 10.65
C ASP A 203 -13.77 2.31 10.57
N ASP A 204 -13.36 1.38 11.42
CA ASP A 204 -11.95 1.01 11.61
C ASP A 204 -11.61 -0.29 10.89
N PHE A 205 -10.92 -0.16 9.76
CA PHE A 205 -10.49 -1.28 8.92
C PHE A 205 -9.61 -2.30 9.62
N GLU A 206 -8.88 -1.91 10.67
CA GLU A 206 -7.97 -2.83 11.35
C GLU A 206 -8.71 -3.73 12.35
N LYS A 207 -9.99 -3.45 12.60
CA LYS A 207 -10.83 -4.18 13.56
C LYS A 207 -12.01 -4.84 12.83
N PRO A 208 -11.89 -6.11 12.38
CA PRO A 208 -12.93 -6.81 11.61
C PRO A 208 -14.32 -6.79 12.26
N ALA A 209 -14.37 -6.93 13.59
CA ALA A 209 -15.61 -6.86 14.36
C ALA A 209 -16.27 -5.46 14.39
N GLN A 210 -15.53 -4.39 14.08
CA GLN A 210 -15.98 -3.00 14.18
C GLN A 210 -16.14 -2.31 12.82
N THR A 211 -15.66 -2.92 11.74
CA THR A 211 -15.80 -2.36 10.39
C THR A 211 -17.05 -2.87 9.69
N ASN A 212 -17.67 -1.98 8.92
CA ASN A 212 -18.74 -2.31 7.98
C ASN A 212 -18.31 -2.04 6.53
N VAL A 213 -17.01 -2.05 6.25
CA VAL A 213 -16.51 -1.80 4.90
C VAL A 213 -17.13 -2.79 3.90
N LEU A 214 -17.11 -4.10 4.12
CA LEU A 214 -17.66 -5.03 3.12
C LEU A 214 -19.18 -5.04 3.10
N CYS A 215 -19.83 -4.89 4.26
CA CYS A 215 -21.25 -5.23 4.43
C CYS A 215 -22.22 -4.04 4.30
N SER A 216 -21.75 -2.79 4.39
CA SER A 216 -22.65 -1.63 4.44
C SER A 216 -22.63 -0.82 3.13
N ASN A 217 -23.75 -0.17 2.85
CA ASN A 217 -23.86 0.83 1.80
C ASN A 217 -23.56 2.22 2.37
N TRP A 218 -22.33 2.69 2.18
CA TRP A 218 -21.86 3.94 2.80
C TRP A 218 -22.50 5.19 2.21
N MET A 219 -23.06 5.13 0.98
CA MET A 219 -23.86 6.23 0.43
C MET A 219 -25.12 6.51 1.26
N LYS A 220 -25.66 5.50 1.95
CA LYS A 220 -26.84 5.65 2.83
C LYS A 220 -26.47 6.18 4.22
N TRP A 221 -25.18 6.38 4.53
CA TRP A 221 -24.77 6.86 5.85
C TRP A 221 -25.12 8.33 6.03
N LYS A 222 -26.01 8.59 6.99
CA LYS A 222 -26.56 9.92 7.26
C LYS A 222 -25.58 10.85 7.98
N GLN A 223 -24.44 10.38 8.47
CA GLN A 223 -23.50 11.24 9.20
C GLN A 223 -22.79 12.21 8.24
N PRO A 224 -22.66 13.50 8.62
CA PRO A 224 -22.04 14.50 7.75
C PRO A 224 -20.56 14.22 7.51
N ILE A 225 -19.83 13.70 8.50
CA ILE A 225 -18.42 13.31 8.33
C ILE A 225 -18.30 11.78 8.40
N ILE A 226 -17.58 11.19 7.45
CA ILE A 226 -17.18 9.77 7.48
C ILE A 226 -15.66 9.70 7.63
N TRP A 227 -15.19 8.83 8.51
CA TRP A 227 -13.78 8.53 8.66
C TRP A 227 -13.55 7.03 8.64
N PHE A 228 -12.91 6.53 7.59
CA PHE A 228 -12.34 5.20 7.61
C PHE A 228 -10.93 5.25 8.22
N GLN A 229 -10.75 4.53 9.32
CA GLN A 229 -9.48 4.40 10.03
C GLN A 229 -8.72 3.18 9.52
N GLY A 230 -7.41 3.12 9.76
CA GLY A 230 -6.61 1.93 9.40
C GLY A 230 -6.32 1.77 7.91
N THR A 231 -6.62 2.77 7.07
CA THR A 231 -6.36 2.75 5.63
C THR A 231 -4.89 3.10 5.33
N ASN A 232 -3.97 2.30 5.87
CA ASN A 232 -2.54 2.60 5.94
C ASN A 232 -1.75 2.22 4.67
N ASP A 233 -2.42 1.62 3.69
CA ASP A 233 -1.82 1.10 2.47
C ASP A 233 -2.90 0.87 1.39
N ALA A 234 -2.49 0.36 0.23
CA ALA A 234 -3.36 0.13 -0.92
C ALA A 234 -4.47 -0.93 -0.70
N VAL A 235 -4.47 -1.67 0.41
CA VAL A 235 -5.52 -2.66 0.72
C VAL A 235 -6.88 -2.00 0.88
N ALA A 236 -6.95 -0.77 1.40
CA ALA A 236 -8.23 -0.09 1.59
C ALA A 236 -9.04 -0.04 0.27
N ALA A 237 -8.37 0.29 -0.84
CA ALA A 237 -8.95 0.28 -2.17
C ALA A 237 -9.48 -1.10 -2.58
N GLN A 238 -8.80 -2.17 -2.18
CA GLN A 238 -9.21 -3.54 -2.49
C GLN A 238 -10.48 -3.94 -1.75
N PHE A 239 -10.61 -3.57 -0.48
CA PHE A 239 -11.85 -3.80 0.25
C PHE A 239 -13.01 -2.97 -0.31
N PHE A 240 -12.72 -1.77 -0.83
CA PHE A 240 -13.73 -0.96 -1.50
C PHE A 240 -14.31 -1.66 -2.74
N LEU A 241 -13.44 -2.30 -3.54
CA LEU A 241 -13.84 -3.08 -4.71
C LEU A 241 -14.68 -4.33 -4.37
N LYS A 242 -14.64 -4.79 -3.12
CA LYS A 242 -15.18 -6.09 -2.68
C LYS A 242 -16.41 -5.96 -1.77
N ASN A 243 -17.00 -4.78 -1.71
CA ASN A 243 -18.22 -4.53 -0.96
C ASN A 243 -19.40 -5.35 -1.51
N ILE A 244 -20.32 -5.84 -0.67
CA ILE A 244 -21.47 -6.66 -1.12
C ILE A 244 -22.51 -5.86 -1.92
N HIS A 245 -22.56 -4.54 -1.74
CA HIS A 245 -23.53 -3.67 -2.40
C HIS A 245 -23.03 -3.28 -3.79
N PRO A 246 -23.75 -3.63 -4.87
CA PRO A 246 -23.30 -3.37 -6.25
C PRO A 246 -22.98 -1.90 -6.53
N LYS A 247 -23.75 -0.96 -5.96
CA LYS A 247 -23.48 0.48 -6.15
C LYS A 247 -22.13 0.91 -5.55
N MET A 248 -21.68 0.28 -4.46
CA MET A 248 -20.37 0.57 -3.86
C MET A 248 -19.25 -0.01 -4.73
N ARG A 249 -19.41 -1.26 -5.18
CA ARG A 249 -18.45 -1.89 -6.10
C ARG A 249 -18.30 -1.09 -7.38
N ASN A 250 -19.41 -0.70 -8.00
CA ASN A 250 -19.39 0.07 -9.24
C ASN A 250 -18.68 1.42 -9.05
N ALA A 251 -18.93 2.13 -7.95
CA ALA A 251 -18.22 3.37 -7.63
C ALA A 251 -16.71 3.15 -7.40
N ALA A 252 -16.35 2.06 -6.72
CA ALA A 252 -14.95 1.68 -6.52
C ALA A 252 -14.29 1.30 -7.85
N SER A 253 -14.92 0.47 -8.68
CA SER A 253 -14.39 0.03 -9.98
C SER A 253 -14.27 1.17 -10.99
N ALA A 254 -15.18 2.14 -10.96
CA ALA A 254 -15.05 3.36 -11.76
C ALA A 254 -13.79 4.15 -11.43
N LEU A 255 -13.28 4.04 -10.20
CA LEU A 255 -12.07 4.73 -9.76
C LEU A 255 -10.82 3.83 -9.87
N PHE A 256 -10.86 2.60 -9.36
CA PHE A 256 -9.71 1.71 -9.19
C PHE A 256 -9.55 0.62 -10.26
N GLY A 257 -10.45 0.61 -11.26
CA GLY A 257 -10.53 -0.45 -12.26
C GLY A 257 -11.26 -1.69 -11.76
N LYS A 258 -11.55 -2.60 -12.68
CA LYS A 258 -12.15 -3.91 -12.35
C LYS A 258 -11.07 -4.83 -11.74
N PRO A 259 -11.37 -5.58 -10.67
CA PRO A 259 -10.40 -6.50 -10.06
C PRO A 259 -9.82 -7.51 -11.05
N GLU A 260 -10.63 -8.00 -11.99
CA GLU A 260 -10.28 -9.09 -12.91
C GLU A 260 -9.41 -8.61 -14.10
N VAL A 261 -9.28 -7.29 -14.30
CA VAL A 261 -8.56 -6.69 -15.44
C VAL A 261 -7.32 -5.98 -14.92
N LEU A 262 -6.34 -6.77 -14.47
CA LEU A 262 -5.17 -6.29 -13.74
C LEU A 262 -4.28 -5.33 -14.54
N HIS A 263 -4.08 -5.59 -15.82
CA HIS A 263 -3.18 -4.81 -16.68
C HIS A 263 -3.67 -3.38 -16.95
N SER A 264 -4.98 -3.11 -16.81
CA SER A 264 -5.59 -1.81 -17.09
C SER A 264 -5.97 -1.02 -15.84
N ARG A 265 -5.55 -1.47 -14.65
CA ARG A 265 -5.91 -0.79 -13.39
C ARG A 265 -5.25 0.59 -13.32
N PRO A 266 -6.02 1.67 -13.15
CA PRO A 266 -5.51 3.04 -13.16
C PRO A 266 -4.58 3.35 -11.99
N ASN A 267 -3.67 4.29 -12.21
CA ASN A 267 -2.78 4.86 -11.20
C ASN A 267 -3.50 5.91 -10.33
N VAL A 268 -4.55 5.50 -9.63
CA VAL A 268 -5.40 6.39 -8.83
C VAL A 268 -4.61 7.18 -7.81
N PHE A 269 -3.70 6.52 -7.10
CA PHE A 269 -2.94 7.17 -6.02
C PHE A 269 -1.96 8.21 -6.55
N GLY A 270 -1.32 7.96 -7.70
CA GLY A 270 -0.48 8.94 -8.38
C GLY A 270 -1.25 10.18 -8.80
N GLU A 271 -2.39 9.97 -9.46
CA GLU A 271 -3.24 11.08 -9.93
C GLU A 271 -3.87 11.87 -8.78
N LEU A 272 -4.23 11.20 -7.68
CA LEU A 272 -4.66 11.88 -6.45
C LEU A 272 -3.52 12.71 -5.84
N MET A 273 -2.30 12.18 -5.78
CA MET A 273 -1.15 12.92 -5.24
C MET A 273 -0.88 14.20 -6.04
N ARG A 274 -0.94 14.16 -7.37
CA ARG A 274 -0.75 15.35 -8.22
C ARG A 274 -1.67 16.51 -7.85
N VAL A 275 -2.90 16.22 -7.43
CA VAL A 275 -3.87 17.25 -7.04
C VAL A 275 -3.70 17.66 -5.57
N LEU A 276 -3.35 16.71 -4.70
CA LEU A 276 -3.48 16.88 -3.26
C LEU A 276 -2.22 17.34 -2.55
N ILE A 277 -1.04 17.04 -3.10
CA ILE A 277 0.24 17.29 -2.46
C ILE A 277 1.14 18.13 -3.34
N THR A 278 1.77 19.12 -2.71
CA THR A 278 2.83 19.92 -3.30
C THR A 278 3.95 20.05 -2.28
N PRO A 279 5.22 20.00 -2.70
CA PRO A 279 6.32 20.28 -1.79
C PRO A 279 6.18 21.70 -1.23
N SER A 280 6.55 21.87 0.04
CA SER A 280 6.75 23.21 0.59
C SER A 280 7.96 23.87 -0.07
N GLU A 281 8.08 25.20 0.05
CA GLU A 281 9.17 25.97 -0.58
C GLU A 281 10.56 25.42 -0.24
N GLY A 282 10.83 25.13 1.04
CA GLY A 282 12.13 24.59 1.47
C GLY A 282 12.40 23.16 0.98
N VAL A 283 11.35 22.34 0.78
CA VAL A 283 11.50 21.00 0.16
C VAL A 283 11.77 21.16 -1.34
N GLN A 284 11.06 22.06 -2.01
CA GLN A 284 11.24 22.32 -3.43
C GLN A 284 12.64 22.90 -3.73
N GLU A 285 13.14 23.79 -2.88
CA GLU A 285 14.51 24.32 -2.93
C GLU A 285 15.53 23.18 -2.89
N ALA A 286 15.41 22.26 -1.92
CA ALA A 286 16.30 21.11 -1.78
C ALA A 286 16.24 20.17 -2.99
N VAL A 287 15.04 19.89 -3.51
CA VAL A 287 14.87 19.09 -4.73
C VAL A 287 15.57 19.75 -5.92
N ASN A 288 15.34 21.05 -6.14
CA ASN A 288 15.94 21.80 -7.25
C ASN A 288 17.48 21.86 -7.14
N TRP A 289 18.00 21.99 -5.91
CA TRP A 289 19.43 21.97 -5.64
C TRP A 289 20.09 20.68 -6.10
N VAL A 290 19.46 19.52 -5.86
CA VAL A 290 20.01 18.21 -6.32
C VAL A 290 19.86 18.03 -7.84
N LEU A 291 18.73 18.46 -8.41
CA LEU A 291 18.45 18.23 -9.83
C LEU A 291 19.40 19.00 -10.76
N GLY A 292 19.83 20.20 -10.36
CA GLY A 292 20.72 21.03 -11.18
C GLY A 292 20.13 21.41 -12.53
N GLY A 293 18.79 21.44 -12.64
CA GLY A 293 18.06 21.79 -13.86
C GLY A 293 17.72 20.63 -14.80
N ALA A 294 18.16 19.40 -14.51
CA ALA A 294 17.79 18.22 -15.29
C ALA A 294 17.00 17.23 -14.44
N GLU A 295 16.05 16.54 -15.06
CA GLU A 295 15.26 15.49 -14.39
C GLU A 295 15.97 14.13 -14.46
N PRO A 296 15.72 13.21 -13.52
CA PRO A 296 16.19 11.83 -13.59
C PRO A 296 15.38 10.99 -14.57
N ASP A 297 16.05 9.99 -15.16
CA ASP A 297 15.40 8.98 -16.00
C ASP A 297 14.81 7.86 -15.15
N ILE A 298 15.57 7.44 -14.12
CA ILE A 298 15.25 6.30 -13.25
C ILE A 298 15.43 6.70 -11.78
N SER A 299 14.62 6.14 -10.89
CA SER A 299 14.85 6.20 -9.45
C SER A 299 15.09 4.81 -8.87
N LEU A 300 16.06 4.67 -7.99
CA LEU A 300 16.32 3.50 -7.18
C LEU A 300 16.00 3.84 -5.71
N HIS A 301 14.99 3.19 -5.16
CA HIS A 301 14.70 3.23 -3.73
C HIS A 301 15.14 1.93 -3.05
N MET A 302 16.05 2.04 -2.09
CA MET A 302 16.59 0.92 -1.31
C MET A 302 16.11 0.96 0.14
N ARG A 303 15.39 -0.09 0.58
CA ARG A 303 15.02 -0.28 1.99
C ARG A 303 15.93 -1.31 2.66
N MET A 304 16.92 -0.82 3.41
CA MET A 304 17.98 -1.63 3.98
C MET A 304 17.84 -1.90 5.48
N LEU A 305 17.06 -1.09 6.22
CA LEU A 305 16.90 -1.25 7.67
C LEU A 305 18.26 -1.33 8.38
N MET A 306 19.16 -0.40 8.04
CA MET A 306 20.56 -0.34 8.52
C MET A 306 21.46 -1.52 8.13
N ASN A 307 20.99 -2.45 7.30
CA ASN A 307 21.80 -3.58 6.81
C ASN A 307 22.69 -3.16 5.61
N LYS A 308 23.80 -3.88 5.38
CA LYS A 308 24.76 -3.65 4.29
C LYS A 308 24.82 -4.80 3.28
N SER A 309 23.69 -5.48 3.05
CA SER A 309 23.62 -6.66 2.19
C SER A 309 24.13 -6.37 0.77
N VAL A 310 25.29 -6.96 0.44
CA VAL A 310 25.91 -6.87 -0.89
C VAL A 310 25.04 -7.53 -1.96
N ARG A 311 24.38 -8.65 -1.61
CA ARG A 311 23.47 -9.37 -2.50
C ARG A 311 22.28 -8.50 -2.91
N ALA A 312 21.69 -7.77 -1.97
CA ALA A 312 20.58 -6.85 -2.26
C ALA A 312 21.02 -5.70 -3.17
N ALA A 313 22.21 -5.13 -2.91
CA ALA A 313 22.80 -4.10 -3.76
C ALA A 313 23.07 -4.61 -5.18
N GLN A 314 23.64 -5.80 -5.34
CA GLN A 314 23.93 -6.39 -6.64
C GLN A 314 22.65 -6.69 -7.43
N ALA A 315 21.62 -7.24 -6.78
CA ALA A 315 20.33 -7.46 -7.41
C ALA A 315 19.74 -6.13 -7.91
N ALA A 316 19.83 -5.07 -7.10
CA ALA A 316 19.33 -3.74 -7.46
C ALA A 316 20.09 -3.16 -8.67
N VAL A 317 21.42 -3.24 -8.69
CA VAL A 317 22.24 -2.81 -9.83
C VAL A 317 21.85 -3.57 -11.11
N ASN A 318 21.64 -4.88 -11.03
CA ASN A 318 21.21 -5.68 -12.17
C ASN A 318 19.82 -5.25 -12.68
N CYS A 319 18.90 -4.95 -11.76
CA CYS A 319 17.57 -4.48 -12.10
C CYS A 319 17.59 -3.07 -12.73
N ILE A 320 18.48 -2.18 -12.27
CA ILE A 320 18.71 -0.87 -12.91
C ILE A 320 19.31 -1.06 -14.31
N LYS A 321 20.24 -1.99 -14.52
CA LYS A 321 20.76 -2.30 -15.87
C LYS A 321 19.63 -2.74 -16.82
N LYS A 322 18.70 -3.56 -16.34
CA LYS A 322 17.49 -3.96 -17.10
C LYS A 322 16.62 -2.74 -17.41
N ALA A 323 16.39 -1.85 -16.44
CA ALA A 323 15.64 -0.62 -16.63
C ALA A 323 16.29 0.30 -17.67
N VAL A 324 17.61 0.52 -17.58
CA VAL A 324 18.40 1.30 -18.54
C VAL A 324 18.34 0.70 -19.94
N HIS A 325 18.49 -0.62 -20.07
CA HIS A 325 18.36 -1.30 -21.34
C HIS A 325 16.98 -1.06 -21.99
N ASN A 326 15.92 -1.04 -21.18
CA ASN A 326 14.56 -0.78 -21.66
C ASN A 326 14.33 0.69 -22.11
N LEU A 327 15.18 1.63 -21.70
CA LEU A 327 15.15 3.01 -22.21
C LEU A 327 15.64 3.11 -23.67
N GLY A 328 16.34 2.09 -24.16
CA GLY A 328 17.01 2.14 -25.46
C GLY A 328 18.30 2.97 -25.43
N LYS A 329 18.68 3.52 -26.59
CA LYS A 329 19.92 4.32 -26.74
C LYS A 329 19.72 5.74 -26.22
N SER A 330 19.62 5.90 -24.91
CA SER A 330 19.71 7.21 -24.25
C SER A 330 21.19 7.55 -23.96
N PRO A 331 21.62 8.82 -23.99
CA PRO A 331 22.86 9.24 -23.32
C PRO A 331 22.86 8.76 -21.86
N LYS A 332 24.05 8.69 -21.25
CA LYS A 332 24.29 8.16 -19.88
C LYS A 332 23.14 8.56 -18.92
N PRO A 333 22.22 7.64 -18.58
CA PRO A 333 20.97 8.00 -17.91
C PRO A 333 21.21 8.44 -16.48
N ARG A 334 20.34 9.29 -15.95
CA ARG A 334 20.43 9.82 -14.58
C ARG A 334 19.57 8.98 -13.64
N VAL A 335 20.19 8.47 -12.58
CA VAL A 335 19.58 7.60 -11.57
C VAL A 335 19.55 8.32 -10.22
N VAL A 336 18.36 8.64 -9.72
CA VAL A 336 18.19 9.05 -8.32
C VAL A 336 18.37 7.84 -7.41
N LEU A 337 19.20 7.97 -6.38
CA LEU A 337 19.38 6.95 -5.35
C LEU A 337 18.85 7.44 -4.00
N VAL A 338 17.80 6.76 -3.51
CA VAL A 338 17.21 6.98 -2.18
C VAL A 338 17.43 5.73 -1.33
N SER A 339 17.87 5.91 -0.09
CA SER A 339 18.13 4.81 0.85
C SER A 339 17.97 5.28 2.29
N ASP A 340 17.39 4.42 3.14
CA ASP A 340 17.40 4.60 4.60
C ASP A 340 18.77 4.32 5.23
N ASN A 341 19.73 3.82 4.44
CA ASN A 341 21.10 3.56 4.87
C ASN A 341 22.11 4.38 4.04
N PRO A 342 22.71 5.45 4.60
CA PRO A 342 23.71 6.27 3.91
C PRO A 342 24.96 5.50 3.48
N SER A 343 25.37 4.48 4.24
CA SER A 343 26.55 3.68 3.88
C SER A 343 26.34 2.84 2.62
N LEU A 344 25.09 2.45 2.32
CA LEU A 344 24.75 1.78 1.07
C LEU A 344 24.92 2.74 -0.12
N VAL A 345 24.54 4.01 0.05
CA VAL A 345 24.66 5.01 -1.02
C VAL A 345 26.10 5.10 -1.50
N LYS A 346 27.05 5.21 -0.57
CA LYS A 346 28.49 5.25 -0.86
C LYS A 346 28.99 3.98 -1.56
N SER A 347 28.50 2.80 -1.20
CA SER A 347 29.00 1.53 -1.75
C SER A 347 28.39 1.15 -3.11
N ILE A 348 27.13 1.50 -3.37
CA ILE A 348 26.44 1.15 -4.63
C ILE A 348 26.71 2.16 -5.74
N THR A 349 26.96 3.44 -5.40
CA THR A 349 27.17 4.54 -6.35
C THR A 349 28.27 4.23 -7.38
N PRO A 350 29.47 3.76 -7.02
CA PRO A 350 30.51 3.43 -8.00
C PRO A 350 30.09 2.38 -9.02
N ASN A 351 29.21 1.44 -8.64
CA ASN A 351 28.74 0.39 -9.55
C ASN A 351 27.70 0.88 -10.55
N ILE A 352 26.84 1.82 -10.14
CA ILE A 352 25.85 2.45 -11.03
C ILE A 352 26.56 3.48 -11.93
N ASN A 353 27.55 4.21 -11.41
CA ASN A 353 28.32 5.22 -12.14
C ASN A 353 29.06 4.69 -13.39
N LYS A 354 29.28 3.37 -13.46
CA LYS A 354 29.83 2.66 -14.62
C LYS A 354 28.95 2.78 -15.88
N PHE A 355 27.65 3.00 -15.73
CA PHE A 355 26.71 3.01 -16.87
C PHE A 355 25.58 4.06 -16.76
N ALA A 356 25.49 4.78 -15.65
CA ALA A 356 24.51 5.84 -15.40
C ALA A 356 25.14 6.95 -14.55
N GLU A 357 24.59 8.15 -14.50
CA GLU A 357 24.97 9.20 -13.53
C GLU A 357 24.11 9.03 -12.27
N VAL A 358 24.74 8.90 -11.10
CA VAL A 358 24.00 8.83 -9.83
C VAL A 358 23.82 10.23 -9.25
N ILE A 359 22.57 10.57 -8.94
CA ILE A 359 22.23 11.73 -8.12
C ILE A 359 21.61 11.28 -6.80
N HIS A 360 21.98 11.94 -5.72
CA HIS A 360 21.54 11.63 -4.36
C HIS A 360 21.46 12.91 -3.55
N PHE A 361 20.45 13.01 -2.68
CA PHE A 361 20.34 14.12 -1.75
C PHE A 361 21.20 13.90 -0.50
N ASP A 362 22.37 14.54 -0.48
CA ASP A 362 23.17 14.61 0.74
C ASP A 362 22.70 15.78 1.63
N TYR A 363 21.83 15.47 2.59
CA TYR A 363 21.24 16.47 3.47
C TYR A 363 22.27 17.17 4.37
N GLU A 364 23.46 16.61 4.58
CA GLU A 364 24.51 17.23 5.42
C GLU A 364 25.21 18.39 4.69
N LEU A 365 25.21 18.35 3.35
CA LEU A 365 25.80 19.40 2.51
C LEU A 365 24.81 20.52 2.17
N PHE A 366 23.51 20.29 2.39
CA PHE A 366 22.47 21.25 2.04
C PHE A 366 22.31 22.35 3.11
N LYS A 367 22.52 23.61 2.71
CA LYS A 367 22.47 24.80 3.58
C LYS A 367 21.21 25.68 3.38
N GLY A 368 20.09 25.10 2.96
CA GLY A 368 18.83 25.85 2.75
C GLY A 368 18.01 26.07 4.02
N ASN A 369 16.96 26.86 3.94
CA ASN A 369 16.19 27.31 5.12
C ASN A 369 15.57 26.16 5.95
N ILE A 370 15.17 25.07 5.30
CA ILE A 370 14.61 23.88 5.98
C ILE A 370 15.65 23.16 6.86
N SER A 371 16.94 23.33 6.59
CA SER A 371 18.04 22.78 7.40
C SER A 371 18.27 23.56 8.71
N ASN A 372 17.94 24.86 8.71
CA ASN A 372 18.09 25.76 9.86
C ASN A 372 16.97 25.61 10.90
N GLY A 373 15.87 24.94 10.54
CA GLY A 373 14.71 24.69 11.39
C GLY A 373 14.90 23.64 12.51
N ARG A 374 16.11 23.50 13.09
CA ARG A 374 16.43 22.56 14.20
C ARG A 374 15.54 22.72 15.45
N LYS A 375 14.70 23.76 15.55
CA LYS A 375 13.93 24.11 16.75
C LYS A 375 12.53 23.47 16.85
N GLY A 376 12.02 22.78 15.83
CA GLY A 376 10.60 22.34 15.80
C GLY A 376 10.31 20.85 15.99
N LEU A 377 11.25 19.96 15.69
CA LEU A 377 10.99 18.52 15.64
C LEU A 377 11.98 17.77 16.52
N ARG A 378 11.47 17.12 17.57
CA ARG A 378 12.26 16.13 18.31
C ARG A 378 12.69 15.04 17.32
N ASN A 379 13.99 14.79 17.21
CA ASN A 379 14.48 13.54 16.67
C ASN A 379 13.79 12.42 17.46
N LEU A 380 12.93 11.65 16.78
CA LEU A 380 12.34 10.47 17.37
C LEU A 380 13.42 9.40 17.39
N GLU A 381 14.34 9.47 18.37
CA GLU A 381 15.49 8.57 18.53
C GLU A 381 15.07 7.08 18.39
N PHE A 382 13.83 6.75 18.76
CA PHE A 382 13.28 5.40 18.66
C PHE A 382 13.07 4.87 17.23
N ARG A 383 13.07 5.72 16.18
CA ARG A 383 12.80 5.30 14.79
C ARG A 383 14.03 5.22 13.89
N VAL A 384 15.22 5.52 14.39
CA VAL A 384 16.48 5.47 13.60
C VAL A 384 16.71 4.07 13.00
N LYS A 385 16.37 3.00 13.75
CA LYS A 385 16.50 1.62 13.27
C LYS A 385 15.58 1.27 12.10
N ASP A 386 14.44 1.96 11.99
CA ASP A 386 13.46 1.70 10.94
C ASP A 386 13.64 2.68 9.78
N TRP A 387 13.89 3.97 10.02
CA TRP A 387 13.87 5.00 8.99
C TRP A 387 15.25 5.54 8.59
N GLY A 388 16.30 5.09 9.27
CA GLY A 388 17.62 5.66 9.13
C GLY A 388 17.82 6.88 10.03
N PRO A 389 19.06 7.41 10.05
CA PRO A 389 19.46 8.50 10.94
C PRO A 389 19.01 9.90 10.43
N ALA A 390 18.57 10.01 9.19
CA ALA A 390 18.24 11.28 8.58
C ALA A 390 17.00 11.94 9.24
N PRO A 391 16.98 13.27 9.38
CA PRO A 391 15.79 13.99 9.83
C PRO A 391 14.57 13.70 8.94
N ARG A 392 13.37 13.75 9.51
CA ARG A 392 12.13 13.41 8.80
C ARG A 392 11.92 14.22 7.51
N TRP A 393 12.32 15.50 7.49
CA TRP A 393 12.17 16.37 6.32
C TRP A 393 12.93 15.85 5.08
N VAL A 394 14.03 15.12 5.29
CA VAL A 394 14.84 14.48 4.23
C VAL A 394 14.01 13.45 3.47
N ALA A 395 13.17 12.68 4.15
CA ALA A 395 12.27 11.73 3.50
C ALA A 395 11.24 12.42 2.58
N PHE A 396 10.91 13.69 2.81
CA PHE A 396 10.05 14.42 1.86
C PHE A 396 10.84 14.86 0.62
N VAL A 397 12.09 15.32 0.80
CA VAL A 397 12.98 15.65 -0.33
C VAL A 397 13.25 14.42 -1.18
N ASP A 398 13.64 13.31 -0.56
CA ASP A 398 13.84 12.02 -1.23
C ASP A 398 12.60 11.57 -1.99
N PHE A 399 11.42 11.71 -1.38
CA PHE A 399 10.15 11.33 -2.01
C PHE A 399 9.89 12.15 -3.28
N PHE A 400 9.94 13.49 -3.19
CA PHE A 400 9.68 14.35 -4.33
C PHE A 400 10.77 14.23 -5.40
N LEU A 401 12.04 14.15 -5.01
CA LEU A 401 13.17 13.95 -5.92
C LEU A 401 13.04 12.63 -6.70
N ALA A 402 12.79 11.51 -6.01
CA ALA A 402 12.64 10.22 -6.67
C ALA A 402 11.36 10.14 -7.52
N SER A 403 10.32 10.90 -7.17
CA SER A 403 9.09 11.00 -7.94
C SER A 403 9.20 11.83 -9.23
N ARG A 404 10.40 12.35 -9.53
CA ARG A 404 10.71 13.01 -10.80
C ARG A 404 11.21 12.07 -11.90
N ALA A 405 11.43 10.78 -11.58
CA ALA A 405 11.87 9.81 -12.58
C ALA A 405 10.89 9.73 -13.76
N LYS A 406 11.42 9.88 -14.96
CA LYS A 406 10.61 9.90 -16.19
C LYS A 406 10.16 8.52 -16.65
N HIS A 407 10.97 7.50 -16.43
CA HIS A 407 10.79 6.22 -17.12
C HIS A 407 10.72 5.01 -16.22
N ALA A 408 11.42 4.98 -15.09
CA ALA A 408 11.29 3.85 -14.18
C ALA A 408 11.55 4.17 -12.72
N VAL A 409 10.90 3.41 -11.85
CA VAL A 409 11.24 3.33 -10.43
C VAL A 409 11.59 1.89 -10.13
N VAL A 410 12.73 1.67 -9.49
CA VAL A 410 13.16 0.37 -9.00
C VAL A 410 13.10 0.37 -7.47
N SER A 411 12.40 -0.59 -6.90
CA SER A 411 12.43 -0.88 -5.48
C SER A 411 13.40 -2.04 -5.21
N GLY A 412 14.36 -1.84 -4.32
CA GLY A 412 15.20 -2.90 -3.78
C GLY A 412 15.16 -2.90 -2.26
N ALA A 413 15.48 -4.03 -1.64
CA ALA A 413 15.51 -4.13 -0.19
C ALA A 413 16.35 -5.30 0.32
N HIS A 414 16.78 -5.20 1.58
CA HIS A 414 17.36 -6.34 2.29
C HIS A 414 16.30 -7.39 2.66
N ARG A 415 15.08 -6.96 3.02
CA ARG A 415 13.98 -7.85 3.49
C ARG A 415 12.68 -7.72 2.71
N ARG A 416 12.20 -6.50 2.47
CA ARG A 416 10.84 -6.24 1.91
C ARG A 416 10.89 -5.28 0.73
N VAL A 417 10.66 -5.80 -0.47
CA VAL A 417 10.78 -5.06 -1.74
C VAL A 417 9.45 -4.47 -2.17
N GLY A 418 9.36 -3.24 -2.69
CA GLY A 418 8.08 -2.64 -3.05
C GLY A 418 7.29 -2.15 -1.83
N THR A 419 7.98 -1.44 -0.93
CA THR A 419 7.37 -0.83 0.27
C THR A 419 6.28 0.19 -0.10
N THR A 420 5.43 0.57 0.86
CA THR A 420 4.42 1.63 0.68
C THR A 420 5.04 2.93 0.16
N TYR A 421 6.22 3.28 0.66
CA TYR A 421 6.99 4.44 0.21
C TYR A 421 7.43 4.33 -1.26
N ALA A 422 8.01 3.19 -1.67
CA ALA A 422 8.42 2.97 -3.06
C ALA A 422 7.24 2.93 -4.03
N GLN A 423 6.11 2.34 -3.63
CA GLN A 423 4.88 2.33 -4.42
C GLN A 423 4.36 3.74 -4.67
N LEU A 424 4.38 4.61 -3.65
CA LEU A 424 3.94 6.00 -3.81
C LEU A 424 4.91 6.83 -4.68
N ILE A 425 6.22 6.59 -4.58
CA ILE A 425 7.20 7.19 -5.50
C ILE A 425 6.86 6.79 -6.93
N ALA A 426 6.69 5.49 -7.18
CA ALA A 426 6.36 4.98 -8.50
C ALA A 426 5.03 5.53 -9.02
N ALA A 427 4.00 5.60 -8.17
CA ALA A 427 2.71 6.14 -8.51
C ALA A 427 2.80 7.64 -8.88
N LEU A 428 3.48 8.46 -8.10
CA LEU A 428 3.62 9.89 -8.41
C LEU A 428 4.51 10.11 -9.65
N ALA A 429 5.61 9.38 -9.78
CA ALA A 429 6.48 9.43 -10.95
C ALA A 429 5.74 9.08 -12.25
N ALA A 430 4.99 7.98 -12.25
CA ALA A 430 4.16 7.59 -13.39
C ALA A 430 3.09 8.63 -13.74
N ALA A 431 2.47 9.26 -12.74
CA ALA A 431 1.47 10.30 -12.98
C ALA A 431 2.11 11.58 -13.55
N ASN A 432 3.33 11.92 -13.12
CA ASN A 432 4.10 13.05 -13.63
C ASN A 432 4.60 12.81 -15.06
N SER A 433 4.93 11.57 -15.42
CA SER A 433 5.45 11.22 -16.76
C SER A 433 4.37 11.04 -17.83
N LEU A 434 3.09 10.90 -17.44
CA LEU A 434 2.00 10.59 -18.36
C LEU A 434 1.60 11.74 -19.29
N GLY A 435 2.04 12.99 -19.06
CA GLY A 435 1.54 14.14 -19.84
C GLY A 435 0.01 14.25 -19.78
N ASP A 436 -0.62 15.15 -20.55
CA ASP A 436 -2.09 15.29 -20.61
C ASP A 436 -2.75 14.53 -21.78
N GLU A 437 -1.93 13.96 -22.66
CA GLU A 437 -2.36 13.12 -23.79
C GLU A 437 -1.77 11.71 -23.65
N ALA A 438 -2.45 10.72 -24.22
CA ALA A 438 -2.01 9.31 -24.19
C ALA A 438 -0.84 9.07 -25.16
N THR A 439 0.25 9.82 -25.02
CA THR A 439 1.46 9.63 -25.84
C THR A 439 2.34 8.59 -25.17
N GLY A 440 2.18 7.32 -25.55
CA GLY A 440 3.20 6.24 -25.52
C GLY A 440 4.14 6.10 -24.31
N SER A 441 3.82 6.66 -23.14
CA SER A 441 4.73 6.68 -21.99
C SER A 441 5.02 5.25 -21.55
N SER A 442 6.28 4.83 -21.51
CA SER A 442 6.66 3.46 -21.17
C SER A 442 7.15 3.33 -19.73
N PHE A 443 6.50 4.02 -18.79
CA PHE A 443 6.89 3.99 -17.39
C PHE A 443 6.82 2.58 -16.79
N ALA A 444 7.87 2.19 -16.06
CA ALA A 444 7.95 0.90 -15.39
C ALA A 444 8.18 1.06 -13.88
N PHE A 445 7.40 0.35 -13.08
CA PHE A 445 7.73 0.10 -11.68
C PHE A 445 8.30 -1.31 -11.55
N LEU A 446 9.51 -1.44 -11.04
CA LEU A 446 10.25 -2.69 -10.95
C LEU A 446 10.61 -3.02 -9.50
N SER A 447 10.62 -4.30 -9.17
CA SER A 447 11.06 -4.83 -7.89
C SER A 447 12.28 -5.73 -8.10
N SER A 448 13.36 -5.39 -7.42
CA SER A 448 14.61 -6.14 -7.43
C SER A 448 14.64 -7.15 -6.29
N PHE A 449 14.72 -8.44 -6.64
CA PHE A 449 14.81 -9.54 -5.69
C PHE A 449 16.19 -10.18 -5.72
N GLN A 450 16.79 -10.33 -4.54
CA GLN A 450 17.92 -11.23 -4.35
C GLN A 450 17.44 -12.66 -4.10
N GLY A 451 18.17 -13.67 -4.55
CA GLY A 451 17.77 -15.09 -4.47
C GLY A 451 17.45 -15.57 -3.06
N ASP A 452 18.13 -15.04 -2.03
CA ASP A 452 17.81 -15.37 -0.63
C ASP A 452 16.38 -14.97 -0.23
N LEU A 453 15.85 -13.88 -0.78
CA LEU A 453 14.46 -13.47 -0.54
C LEU A 453 13.45 -14.41 -1.19
N LEU A 454 13.88 -15.12 -2.24
CA LEU A 454 13.05 -16.03 -3.04
C LEU A 454 13.30 -17.51 -2.72
N ARG A 455 14.18 -17.83 -1.75
CA ARG A 455 14.49 -19.20 -1.34
C ARG A 455 13.23 -19.96 -0.92
N GLY A 456 12.32 -19.28 -0.21
CA GLY A 456 11.02 -19.80 0.20
C GLY A 456 9.86 -19.29 -0.66
N GLY A 457 10.12 -18.93 -1.92
CA GLY A 457 9.21 -18.09 -2.70
C GLY A 457 9.01 -16.73 -2.05
N LEU A 458 7.80 -16.19 -2.11
CA LEU A 458 7.48 -14.88 -1.55
C LEU A 458 6.98 -14.91 -0.10
N ARG A 459 7.04 -16.07 0.58
CA ARG A 459 6.49 -16.24 1.95
C ARG A 459 7.04 -15.25 3.00
N PHE A 460 8.22 -14.70 2.76
CA PHE A 460 8.88 -13.72 3.63
C PHE A 460 8.62 -12.26 3.25
N GLN A 461 7.96 -12.00 2.11
CA GLN A 461 7.44 -10.68 1.77
C GLN A 461 6.18 -10.39 2.57
N ILE A 462 6.38 -10.14 3.87
CA ILE A 462 5.31 -10.02 4.84
C ILE A 462 4.85 -8.58 5.04
N GLY A 463 3.57 -8.42 5.32
CA GLY A 463 2.95 -7.13 5.64
C GLY A 463 1.66 -6.95 4.87
N TRP A 464 0.59 -6.60 5.56
CA TRP A 464 -0.75 -6.55 4.98
C TRP A 464 -0.80 -5.65 3.74
N GLY A 465 -0.16 -4.48 3.75
CA GLY A 465 -0.09 -3.55 2.61
C GLY A 465 1.01 -3.78 1.59
N HIS A 466 1.82 -4.82 1.75
CA HIS A 466 2.98 -5.04 0.90
C HIS A 466 2.56 -5.63 -0.44
N VAL A 467 3.03 -5.06 -1.56
CA VAL A 467 2.55 -5.40 -2.91
C VAL A 467 2.75 -6.88 -3.26
N TRP A 468 3.88 -7.46 -2.83
CA TRP A 468 4.21 -8.85 -3.13
C TRP A 468 3.63 -9.86 -2.13
N ASN A 469 3.07 -9.42 -1.00
CA ASN A 469 2.41 -10.30 -0.04
C ASN A 469 1.17 -11.02 -0.63
N ARG A 470 0.64 -10.51 -1.74
CA ARG A 470 -0.49 -11.13 -2.48
C ARG A 470 -0.14 -12.40 -3.21
N PHE A 471 1.15 -12.63 -3.41
CA PHE A 471 1.70 -13.76 -4.15
C PHE A 471 2.54 -14.67 -3.24
N ALA A 472 2.44 -14.46 -1.91
CA ALA A 472 3.30 -15.10 -0.91
C ALA A 472 2.89 -16.54 -0.57
N GLY A 473 1.73 -16.98 -1.05
CA GLY A 473 1.21 -18.32 -0.88
C GLY A 473 1.89 -19.39 -1.75
N PRO A 474 1.25 -20.57 -1.89
CA PRO A 474 1.85 -21.76 -2.52
C PRO A 474 2.18 -21.61 -4.01
N LEU A 475 1.63 -20.61 -4.71
CA LEU A 475 1.89 -20.42 -6.14
C LEU A 475 3.24 -19.74 -6.43
N GLY A 476 3.98 -19.28 -5.41
CA GLY A 476 5.32 -18.70 -5.59
C GLY A 476 6.41 -19.76 -5.62
N CYS A 477 7.14 -19.88 -6.73
CA CYS A 477 8.21 -20.87 -6.85
C CYS A 477 9.32 -20.65 -5.81
N HIS A 478 9.88 -21.74 -5.29
CA HIS A 478 10.98 -21.71 -4.34
C HIS A 478 12.35 -21.65 -5.05
N GLY A 479 13.40 -21.26 -4.32
CA GLY A 479 14.79 -21.36 -4.81
C GLY A 479 15.11 -20.53 -6.04
N GLN A 480 14.42 -19.40 -6.26
CA GLN A 480 14.63 -18.59 -7.47
C GLN A 480 15.97 -17.82 -7.43
N PRO A 481 16.62 -17.58 -8.59
CA PRO A 481 17.79 -16.71 -8.67
C PRO A 481 17.42 -15.23 -8.44
N ASN A 482 18.40 -14.33 -8.51
CA ASN A 482 18.12 -12.89 -8.52
C ASN A 482 17.22 -12.54 -9.70
N GLN A 483 16.18 -11.73 -9.48
CA GLN A 483 15.17 -11.39 -10.48
C GLN A 483 14.76 -9.91 -10.41
N CYS A 484 14.25 -9.38 -11.51
CA CYS A 484 13.79 -7.99 -11.63
C CYS A 484 12.39 -7.96 -12.26
N ALA A 485 11.37 -7.92 -11.41
CA ALA A 485 9.99 -8.11 -11.80
C ALA A 485 9.23 -6.79 -11.96
N PHE A 486 8.35 -6.72 -12.97
CA PHE A 486 7.36 -5.65 -13.07
C PHE A 486 6.44 -5.69 -11.85
N THR A 487 6.15 -4.51 -11.32
CA THR A 487 5.40 -4.29 -10.09
C THR A 487 4.24 -3.36 -10.39
N PRO A 488 3.01 -3.67 -9.93
CA PRO A 488 1.87 -2.81 -10.18
C PRO A 488 1.95 -1.49 -9.39
N LEU A 489 1.52 -0.39 -10.02
CA LEU A 489 1.33 0.90 -9.35
C LEU A 489 0.14 0.86 -8.37
N LEU A 490 -0.92 0.13 -8.75
CA LEU A 490 -2.05 -0.20 -7.88
C LEU A 490 -2.03 -1.72 -7.63
N PRO A 491 -1.54 -2.18 -6.46
CA PRO A 491 -1.44 -3.60 -6.14
C PRO A 491 -2.78 -4.33 -6.28
N PRO A 492 -2.80 -5.57 -6.82
CA PRO A 492 -3.96 -6.42 -6.72
C PRO A 492 -4.22 -6.82 -5.25
N ALA A 493 -5.38 -7.39 -5.01
CA ALA A 493 -5.67 -8.13 -3.81
C ALA A 493 -5.44 -9.63 -4.03
N TRP A 494 -5.65 -10.43 -2.98
CA TRP A 494 -5.79 -11.86 -3.16
C TRP A 494 -7.01 -12.13 -4.05
N TRP A 495 -7.01 -13.22 -4.82
CA TRP A 495 -8.09 -13.63 -5.73
C TRP A 495 -8.52 -12.64 -6.84
N ASP A 496 -7.75 -11.59 -7.11
CA ASP A 496 -8.02 -10.68 -8.24
C ASP A 496 -7.51 -11.27 -9.58
N GLY A 497 -6.62 -12.27 -9.54
CA GLY A 497 -6.05 -12.90 -10.73
C GLY A 497 -5.40 -14.25 -10.41
N LEU A 498 -4.74 -14.81 -11.41
CA LEU A 498 -4.28 -16.21 -11.40
C LEU A 498 -3.24 -16.50 -10.31
N TRP A 499 -2.32 -15.57 -10.07
CA TRP A 499 -1.13 -15.83 -9.23
C TRP A 499 -1.27 -15.34 -7.80
N GLN A 500 -2.36 -14.63 -7.47
CA GLN A 500 -2.54 -14.05 -6.15
C GLN A 500 -3.00 -15.09 -5.12
N SER A 501 -2.02 -15.80 -4.55
CA SER A 501 -2.21 -16.79 -3.49
C SER A 501 -1.84 -16.26 -2.10
N PRO A 502 -2.73 -16.42 -1.09
CA PRO A 502 -2.49 -15.94 0.28
C PRO A 502 -1.63 -16.89 1.12
N LEU A 503 -1.03 -16.36 2.19
CA LEU A 503 -0.50 -17.17 3.28
C LEU A 503 -1.62 -17.59 4.25
N PRO A 504 -1.45 -18.68 5.03
CA PRO A 504 -2.45 -19.11 6.03
C PRO A 504 -2.87 -18.02 7.01
N ARG A 505 -1.94 -17.15 7.42
CA ARG A 505 -2.27 -16.01 8.30
C ARG A 505 -3.19 -14.99 7.64
N ASP A 506 -3.06 -14.81 6.33
CA ASP A 506 -3.83 -13.83 5.56
C ASP A 506 -5.24 -14.39 5.33
N ILE A 507 -5.36 -15.69 5.05
CA ILE A 507 -6.63 -16.44 5.05
C ILE A 507 -7.34 -16.27 6.40
N LYS A 508 -6.67 -16.58 7.51
CA LYS A 508 -7.25 -16.46 8.85
C LYS A 508 -7.77 -15.06 9.12
N ARG A 509 -6.97 -14.03 8.81
CA ARG A 509 -7.39 -12.65 9.05
C ARG A 509 -8.49 -12.20 8.10
N LEU A 510 -8.57 -12.69 6.86
CA LEU A 510 -9.68 -12.40 5.93
C LEU A 510 -10.98 -13.10 6.34
N ALA A 511 -10.90 -14.29 6.94
CA ALA A 511 -12.05 -14.98 7.51
C ALA A 511 -12.74 -14.14 8.60
N GLU A 512 -11.99 -13.33 9.36
CA GLU A 512 -12.56 -12.38 10.34
C GLU A 512 -13.43 -11.28 9.69
N TYR A 513 -13.27 -11.03 8.39
CA TYR A 513 -14.12 -10.13 7.60
C TYR A 513 -15.26 -10.86 6.87
N GLY A 514 -15.42 -12.18 7.08
CA GLY A 514 -16.41 -13.02 6.41
C GLY A 514 -15.97 -13.57 5.06
N ILE A 515 -14.70 -13.41 4.71
CA ILE A 515 -14.17 -13.89 3.43
C ILE A 515 -13.58 -15.29 3.64
N GLU A 516 -14.25 -16.29 3.09
CA GLU A 516 -13.72 -17.65 2.99
C GLU A 516 -12.82 -17.73 1.75
N LEU A 517 -11.51 -17.69 1.97
CA LEU A 517 -10.47 -17.66 0.93
C LEU A 517 -9.62 -18.93 0.97
N SER A 518 -9.46 -19.60 -0.17
CA SER A 518 -8.57 -20.75 -0.29
C SER A 518 -7.09 -20.35 -0.43
N GLY A 519 -6.19 -21.32 -0.23
CA GLY A 519 -4.75 -21.13 -0.47
C GLY A 519 -4.38 -20.82 -1.93
N PHE A 520 -5.30 -21.07 -2.87
CA PHE A 520 -5.11 -20.81 -4.30
C PHE A 520 -5.76 -19.51 -4.77
N GLY A 521 -6.30 -18.70 -3.85
CA GLY A 521 -6.93 -17.45 -4.22
C GLY A 521 -8.33 -17.63 -4.81
N THR A 522 -9.12 -18.57 -4.31
CA THR A 522 -10.55 -18.71 -4.65
C THR A 522 -11.43 -18.35 -3.46
N ILE A 523 -12.61 -17.75 -3.71
CA ILE A 523 -13.53 -17.33 -2.65
C ILE A 523 -14.91 -17.96 -2.76
N ASN A 524 -15.59 -18.06 -1.61
CA ASN A 524 -17.02 -18.37 -1.54
C ASN A 524 -17.83 -17.07 -1.33
N GLU A 525 -18.39 -16.52 -2.41
CA GLU A 525 -19.19 -15.27 -2.33
C GLU A 525 -20.48 -15.44 -1.51
N ASN A 526 -21.09 -16.63 -1.55
CA ASN A 526 -22.31 -16.92 -0.78
C ASN A 526 -22.05 -16.86 0.73
N HIS A 527 -20.86 -17.29 1.17
CA HIS A 527 -20.44 -17.15 2.55
C HIS A 527 -20.33 -15.67 2.95
N LEU A 528 -19.69 -14.83 2.13
CA LEU A 528 -19.58 -13.38 2.41
C LEU A 528 -20.95 -12.71 2.49
N GLN A 529 -21.86 -13.06 1.58
CA GLN A 529 -23.23 -12.55 1.57
C GLN A 529 -23.99 -12.96 2.85
N SER A 530 -23.85 -14.22 3.26
CA SER A 530 -24.46 -14.76 4.48
C SER A 530 -23.89 -14.11 5.74
N PHE A 531 -22.57 -13.95 5.81
CA PHE A 531 -21.87 -13.25 6.89
C PHE A 531 -22.36 -11.81 7.02
N CYS A 532 -22.46 -11.07 5.92
CA CYS A 532 -22.91 -9.69 5.98
C CYS A 532 -24.40 -9.55 6.31
N SER A 533 -25.22 -10.55 6.01
CA SER A 533 -26.64 -10.57 6.35
C SER A 533 -26.87 -10.84 7.85
N SER A 534 -26.03 -11.66 8.47
CA SER A 534 -26.10 -11.97 9.90
C SER A 534 -25.33 -10.96 10.78
N LYS A 535 -24.38 -10.22 10.20
CA LYS A 535 -23.57 -9.25 10.94
C LYS A 535 -24.39 -8.06 11.43
N LYS A 536 -24.39 -7.86 12.75
CA LYS A 536 -24.96 -6.65 13.36
C LYS A 536 -24.18 -5.42 12.91
N ALA A 537 -24.89 -4.41 12.41
CA ALA A 537 -24.27 -3.15 12.01
C ALA A 537 -23.66 -2.43 13.22
N VAL A 538 -22.35 -2.21 13.21
CA VAL A 538 -21.64 -1.47 14.26
C VAL A 538 -21.51 -0.01 13.83
N VAL A 539 -22.18 0.90 14.54
CA VAL A 539 -22.10 2.34 14.24
C VAL A 539 -21.40 3.05 15.38
N LYS A 540 -20.20 3.56 15.12
CA LYS A 540 -19.46 4.41 16.05
C LYS A 540 -19.51 5.85 15.57
N THR A 541 -19.90 6.75 16.46
CA THR A 541 -20.01 8.18 16.17
C THR A 541 -19.33 9.03 17.22
N ILE A 542 -18.70 10.12 16.77
CA ILE A 542 -18.05 11.12 17.60
C ILE A 542 -18.77 12.45 17.38
N PRO A 543 -19.49 13.00 18.38
CA PRO A 543 -20.08 14.32 18.27
C PRO A 543 -18.97 15.39 18.40
N PHE A 544 -19.14 16.51 17.69
CA PHE A 544 -18.28 17.67 17.89
C PHE A 544 -19.00 18.73 18.69
N LEU A 545 -18.32 19.26 19.71
CA LEU A 545 -18.69 20.52 20.31
C LEU A 545 -18.47 21.61 19.26
N LEU A 546 -19.58 22.27 18.90
CA LEU A 546 -19.62 23.40 17.99
C LEU A 546 -19.24 24.63 18.77
#